data_AF-W7PTT1-F1
#
_entry.id   AF-W7PTT1-F1
#
_cell.length_a   1.000
_cell.length_b   1.000
_cell.length_c   1.000
_cell.angle_alpha   90.00
_cell.angle_beta   90.00
_cell.angle_gamma   90.00
#
_symmetry.space_group_name_H-M   'P 1'
#
loop_
_entity.id
_entity.type
_entity.pdbx_description
1 polymer ?
#
loop_
_entity_poly.entity_id
_entity_poly.type
_entity_poly.pdbx_seq_one_letter_code
_entity_poly.pdbx_strand_id
1 'polypeptide(L)'
;MPSPEQRERLRRKRAFRDNASRYGIGAAGIGVVIALGMIFVYLFSEVMPLFKSAQVSTQQTYAIPGVASDERLEHLTIDRHDTLGASFTDTGRITFFDLEGGDLRASFDMSRPEGATRSAFATAFATTRAFAYGYDNGVISSGRWSTRLPTRITCAISNPS
;
A
#
# COMPACT_ATOMS: atom_id res chain seq x y z
N MET A 1 -0.52 -18.42 -73.71
CA MET A 1 -0.86 -19.42 -72.67
C MET A 1 0.41 -19.83 -71.95
N PRO A 2 0.44 -19.98 -70.61
CA PRO A 2 1.66 -20.36 -69.89
C PRO A 2 2.15 -21.74 -70.32
N SER A 3 3.48 -21.87 -70.48
CA SER A 3 4.15 -23.07 -71.00
C SER A 3 3.97 -24.29 -70.07
N PRO A 4 4.05 -25.52 -70.58
CA PRO A 4 3.85 -26.75 -69.80
C PRO A 4 4.74 -26.81 -68.55
N GLU A 5 6.01 -26.45 -68.69
CA GLU A 5 6.99 -26.43 -67.59
C GLU A 5 6.64 -25.41 -66.50
N GLN A 6 6.12 -24.23 -66.88
CA GLN A 6 5.65 -23.23 -65.92
C GLN A 6 4.45 -23.74 -65.11
N ARG A 7 3.56 -24.53 -65.71
CA ARG A 7 2.42 -25.13 -65.01
C ARG A 7 2.86 -26.17 -63.99
N GLU A 8 3.87 -26.98 -64.31
CA GLU A 8 4.42 -27.98 -63.39
C GLU A 8 5.13 -27.36 -62.19
N ARG A 9 5.96 -26.32 -62.41
CA ARG A 9 6.62 -25.58 -61.32
C ARG A 9 5.60 -24.95 -60.37
N LEU A 10 4.53 -24.37 -60.91
CA LEU A 10 3.45 -23.78 -60.10
C LEU A 10 2.66 -24.84 -59.32
N ARG A 11 2.49 -26.06 -59.84
CA ARG A 11 1.86 -27.18 -59.12
C ARG A 11 2.75 -27.68 -57.99
N ARG A 12 4.05 -27.86 -58.23
CA ARG A 12 5.02 -28.25 -57.17
C ARG A 12 5.09 -27.21 -56.05
N LYS A 13 5.13 -25.91 -56.39
CA LYS A 13 5.14 -24.83 -55.38
C LYS A 13 3.87 -24.80 -54.55
N ARG A 14 2.70 -25.04 -55.15
CA ARG A 14 1.42 -25.15 -54.42
C ARG A 14 1.40 -26.38 -53.51
N ALA A 15 1.79 -27.55 -54.02
CA ALA A 15 1.85 -28.77 -53.21
C ALA A 15 2.79 -28.61 -52.00
N PHE A 16 3.95 -27.97 -52.17
CA PHE A 16 4.86 -27.67 -51.07
C PHE A 16 4.24 -26.71 -50.05
N ARG A 17 3.64 -25.61 -50.52
CA ARG A 17 2.98 -24.62 -49.66
C ARG A 17 1.82 -25.24 -48.88
N ASP A 18 0.98 -26.03 -49.54
CA ASP A 18 -0.19 -26.63 -48.91
C ASP A 18 0.24 -27.66 -47.84
N ASN A 19 1.32 -28.41 -48.07
CA ASN A 19 1.87 -29.32 -47.08
C ASN A 19 2.51 -28.55 -45.90
N ALA A 20 3.27 -27.48 -46.18
CA ALA A 20 3.85 -26.62 -45.15
C ALA A 20 2.76 -25.94 -44.28
N SER A 21 1.66 -25.50 -44.89
CA SER A 21 0.49 -24.97 -44.17
C SER A 21 -0.16 -26.04 -43.29
N ARG A 22 -0.30 -27.27 -43.78
CA ARG A 22 -0.90 -28.37 -43.00
C ARG A 22 -0.10 -28.69 -41.74
N TYR A 23 1.22 -28.76 -41.83
CA TYR A 23 2.08 -28.99 -40.66
C TYR A 23 2.20 -27.74 -39.78
N GLY A 24 2.26 -26.54 -40.38
CA GLY A 24 2.35 -25.27 -39.65
C GLY A 24 1.12 -24.98 -38.78
N ILE A 25 -0.08 -25.28 -39.27
CA ILE A 25 -1.32 -25.10 -38.49
C ILE A 25 -1.35 -26.07 -37.30
N GLY A 26 -0.93 -27.33 -37.50
CA GLY A 26 -0.83 -28.31 -36.41
C GLY A 26 0.17 -27.89 -35.34
N ALA A 27 1.36 -27.45 -35.74
CA ALA A 27 2.38 -26.94 -34.83
C ALA A 27 1.93 -25.67 -34.09
N ALA A 28 1.24 -24.75 -34.78
CA ALA A 28 0.69 -23.54 -34.15
C ALA A 28 -0.39 -23.88 -33.11
N GLY A 29 -1.28 -24.83 -33.41
CA GLY A 29 -2.30 -25.30 -32.46
C GLY A 29 -1.67 -25.89 -31.20
N ILE A 30 -0.68 -26.76 -31.35
CA ILE A 30 0.09 -27.31 -30.21
C ILE A 30 0.80 -26.19 -29.44
N GLY A 31 1.40 -25.24 -30.14
CA GLY A 31 2.05 -24.08 -29.53
C GLY A 31 1.09 -23.23 -28.69
N VAL A 32 -0.13 -23.00 -29.17
CA VAL A 32 -1.17 -22.28 -28.42
C VAL A 32 -1.60 -23.05 -27.18
N VAL A 33 -1.80 -24.37 -27.28
CA VAL A 33 -2.16 -25.21 -26.13
C VAL A 33 -1.05 -25.18 -25.06
N ILE A 34 0.21 -25.27 -25.48
CA ILE A 34 1.37 -25.18 -24.57
C ILE A 34 1.43 -23.80 -23.93
N ALA A 35 1.27 -22.72 -24.70
CA ALA A 35 1.30 -21.35 -24.20
C ALA A 35 0.18 -21.10 -23.16
N LEU A 36 -1.04 -21.54 -23.47
CA LEU A 36 -2.17 -21.42 -22.54
C LEU A 36 -1.94 -22.25 -21.26
N GLY A 37 -1.40 -23.47 -21.39
CA GLY A 37 -1.01 -24.28 -20.25
C GLY A 37 0.05 -23.61 -19.37
N MET A 38 1.06 -22.99 -19.98
CA MET A 38 2.11 -22.25 -19.27
C MET A 38 1.55 -21.01 -18.54
N ILE A 39 0.61 -20.30 -19.16
CA ILE A 39 -0.11 -19.21 -18.50
C ILE A 39 -0.86 -19.73 -17.28
N PHE A 40 -1.57 -20.86 -17.38
CA PHE A 40 -2.26 -21.44 -16.23
C PHE A 40 -1.29 -21.84 -15.10
N VAL A 41 -0.14 -22.42 -15.43
CA VAL A 41 0.89 -22.74 -14.43
C VAL A 41 1.39 -21.47 -13.73
N TYR A 42 1.65 -20.40 -14.49
CA TYR A 42 2.04 -19.10 -13.93
C TYR A 42 0.97 -18.54 -12.98
N LEU A 43 -0.28 -18.50 -13.45
CA LEU A 43 -1.40 -18.02 -12.63
C LEU A 43 -1.56 -18.86 -11.37
N PHE A 44 -1.45 -20.18 -11.47
CA PHE A 44 -1.54 -21.08 -10.32
C PHE A 44 -0.44 -20.82 -9.29
N SER A 45 0.78 -20.53 -9.75
CA SER A 45 1.91 -20.16 -8.88
C SER A 45 1.67 -18.85 -8.12
N GLU A 46 1.04 -17.85 -8.74
CA GLU A 46 0.75 -16.56 -8.10
C GLU A 46 -0.46 -16.62 -7.14
N VAL A 47 -1.46 -17.44 -7.45
CA VAL A 47 -2.64 -17.59 -6.57
C VAL A 47 -2.39 -18.56 -5.40
N MET A 48 -1.49 -19.53 -5.53
CA MET A 48 -1.11 -20.44 -4.44
C MET A 48 -0.75 -19.72 -3.13
N PRO A 49 0.08 -18.65 -3.14
CA PRO A 49 0.33 -17.80 -1.99
C PRO A 49 -0.92 -17.21 -1.32
N LEU A 50 -1.98 -16.89 -2.08
CA LEU A 50 -3.21 -16.33 -1.53
C LEU A 50 -3.98 -17.33 -0.66
N PHE A 51 -3.79 -18.63 -0.89
CA PHE A 51 -4.38 -19.69 -0.07
C PHE A 51 -3.55 -20.02 1.18
N LYS A 52 -2.33 -19.49 1.30
CA LYS A 52 -1.57 -19.60 2.55
C LYS A 52 -2.27 -18.76 3.60
N SER A 53 -2.61 -19.37 4.74
CA SER A 53 -3.17 -18.67 5.88
C SER A 53 -2.28 -17.47 6.25
N ALA A 54 -2.88 -16.32 6.54
CA ALA A 54 -2.16 -15.15 6.99
C ALA A 54 -1.43 -15.49 8.30
N GLN A 55 -0.12 -15.71 8.21
CA GLN A 55 0.72 -15.93 9.38
C GLN A 55 1.21 -14.57 9.85
N VAL A 56 0.64 -14.09 10.96
CA VAL A 56 1.09 -12.87 11.61
C VAL A 56 2.34 -13.20 12.42
N SER A 57 3.52 -12.90 11.88
CA SER A 57 4.77 -12.92 12.64
C SER A 57 5.09 -11.52 13.14
N THR A 58 5.42 -11.40 14.42
CA THR A 58 5.94 -10.15 14.97
C THR A 58 7.33 -9.92 14.41
N GLN A 59 7.47 -8.95 13.50
CA GLN A 59 8.78 -8.61 12.95
C GLN A 59 9.63 -7.88 13.99
N GLN A 60 9.03 -6.93 14.72
CA GLN A 60 9.71 -6.12 15.73
C GLN A 60 8.79 -5.75 16.90
N THR A 61 9.39 -5.57 18.08
CA THR A 61 8.72 -5.12 19.30
C THR A 61 9.55 -4.02 19.93
N TYR A 62 8.95 -2.86 20.15
CA TYR A 62 9.55 -1.73 20.85
C TYR A 62 8.50 -1.02 21.70
N ALA A 63 8.96 -0.29 22.71
CA ALA A 63 8.09 0.59 23.49
C ALA A 63 7.63 1.76 22.61
N ILE A 64 6.36 2.16 22.74
CA ILE A 64 5.76 3.17 21.84
C ILE A 64 6.58 4.47 21.91
N PRO A 65 7.21 4.89 20.80
CA PRO A 65 8.09 6.04 20.81
C PRO A 65 7.31 7.32 21.10
N GLY A 66 7.94 8.21 21.87
CA GLY A 66 7.40 9.53 22.13
C GLY A 66 6.27 9.60 23.14
N VAL A 67 6.07 8.54 23.93
CA VAL A 67 5.19 8.54 25.11
C VAL A 67 6.08 8.48 26.35
N ALA A 68 6.12 9.56 27.13
CA ALA A 68 6.85 9.58 28.39
C ALA A 68 6.18 8.68 29.45
N SER A 69 6.90 8.32 30.51
CA SER A 69 6.39 7.41 31.56
C SER A 69 5.18 7.95 32.33
N ASP A 70 4.99 9.27 32.33
CA ASP A 70 3.88 9.99 32.94
C ASP A 70 2.77 10.34 31.94
N GLU A 71 2.94 10.00 30.65
CA GLU A 71 1.96 10.25 29.60
C GLU A 71 1.15 8.99 29.31
N ARG A 72 -0.15 9.17 29.03
CA ARG A 72 -1.01 8.07 28.58
C ARG A 72 -1.21 8.13 27.08
N LEU A 73 -1.02 6.99 26.41
CA LEU A 73 -1.35 6.83 25.00
C LEU A 73 -2.86 6.89 24.80
N GLU A 74 -3.31 7.77 23.91
CA GLU A 74 -4.70 7.94 23.53
C GLU A 74 -4.99 7.34 22.17
N HIS A 75 -4.05 7.47 21.24
CA HIS A 75 -4.21 6.91 19.91
C HIS A 75 -2.87 6.55 19.30
N LEU A 76 -2.88 5.49 18.53
CA LEU A 76 -1.75 5.04 17.73
C LEU A 76 -2.25 4.79 16.33
N THR A 77 -1.56 5.35 15.35
CA THR A 77 -1.89 5.14 13.94
C THR A 77 -0.63 4.93 13.12
N ILE A 78 -0.78 4.28 11.98
CA ILE A 78 0.28 3.96 11.04
C ILE A 78 -0.07 4.59 9.70
N ASP A 79 0.92 5.14 8.99
CA ASP A 79 0.71 5.65 7.64
C ASP A 79 0.47 4.51 6.64
N ARG A 80 -0.23 4.82 5.54
CA ARG A 80 -0.61 3.88 4.46
C ARG A 80 0.54 3.08 3.81
N HIS A 81 1.79 3.45 4.06
CA HIS A 81 2.97 2.79 3.50
C HIS A 81 3.74 1.97 4.55
N ASP A 82 3.21 1.82 5.77
CA ASP A 82 3.84 1.08 6.87
C ASP A 82 5.29 1.53 7.18
N THR A 83 5.58 2.83 6.99
CA THR A 83 6.90 3.42 7.26
C THR A 83 6.93 4.33 8.49
N LEU A 84 5.81 4.99 8.79
CA LEU A 84 5.70 5.96 9.88
C LEU A 84 4.53 5.61 10.79
N GLY A 85 4.79 5.62 12.10
CA GLY A 85 3.78 5.62 13.14
C GLY A 85 3.56 7.03 13.70
N ALA A 86 2.38 7.28 14.25
CA ALA A 86 2.09 8.46 15.04
C ALA A 86 1.38 8.08 16.35
N SER A 87 1.98 8.47 17.48
CA SER A 87 1.43 8.34 18.81
C SER A 87 0.83 9.66 19.28
N PHE A 88 -0.33 9.59 19.93
CA PHE A 88 -1.05 10.72 20.49
C PHE A 88 -1.19 10.49 21.98
N THR A 89 -0.78 11.45 22.79
CA THR A 89 -0.85 11.35 24.26
C THR A 89 -2.00 12.17 24.82
N ASP A 90 -2.34 11.93 26.08
CA ASP A 90 -3.27 12.73 26.87
C ASP A 90 -2.75 14.14 27.18
N THR A 91 -1.43 14.34 27.17
CA THR A 91 -0.78 15.65 27.25
C THR A 91 -1.03 16.51 26.02
N GLY A 92 -1.51 15.93 24.92
CA GLY A 92 -1.69 16.61 23.64
C GLY A 92 -0.44 16.58 22.76
N ARG A 93 0.55 15.76 23.11
CA ARG A 93 1.74 15.54 22.30
C ARG A 93 1.43 14.55 21.19
N ILE A 94 1.87 14.89 19.99
CA ILE A 94 1.76 14.06 18.78
C ILE A 94 3.18 13.76 18.33
N THR A 95 3.55 12.49 18.38
CA THR A 95 4.91 12.08 18.02
C THR A 95 4.90 11.14 16.83
N PHE A 96 5.62 11.52 15.78
CA PHE A 96 5.85 10.70 14.60
C PHE A 96 7.16 9.96 14.73
N PHE A 97 7.15 8.67 14.43
CA PHE A 97 8.31 7.80 14.54
C PHE A 97 8.39 6.81 13.38
N ASP A 98 9.57 6.28 13.15
CA ASP A 98 9.84 5.26 12.14
C ASP A 98 9.41 3.86 12.60
N LEU A 99 8.75 3.08 11.74
CA LEU A 99 8.28 1.74 12.12
C LEU A 99 9.39 0.67 12.10
N GLU A 100 10.51 0.91 11.41
CA GLU A 100 11.63 -0.02 11.31
C GLU A 100 12.45 -0.09 12.61
N GLY A 101 12.54 1.02 13.37
CA GLY A 101 13.34 1.07 14.60
C GLY A 101 12.71 1.81 15.78
N GLY A 102 11.58 2.49 15.58
CA GLY A 102 10.97 3.35 16.59
C GLY A 102 11.63 4.73 16.70
N ASP A 103 12.50 5.10 15.77
CA ASP A 103 13.22 6.37 15.81
C ASP A 103 12.27 7.57 15.68
N LEU A 104 12.43 8.55 16.56
CA LEU A 104 11.64 9.77 16.55
C LEU A 104 11.94 10.61 15.30
N ARG A 105 10.90 10.98 14.56
CA ARG A 105 10.98 11.79 13.33
C ARG A 105 10.54 13.22 13.55
N ALA A 106 9.43 13.42 14.26
CA ALA A 106 8.90 14.75 14.58
C ALA A 106 8.01 14.67 15.82
N SER A 107 7.91 15.75 16.58
CA SER A 107 6.96 15.88 17.68
C SER A 107 6.30 17.25 17.61
N PHE A 108 5.00 17.29 17.90
CA PHE A 108 4.19 18.50 17.91
C PHE A 108 3.32 18.50 19.16
N ASP A 109 3.27 19.63 19.86
CA ASP A 109 2.40 19.79 21.02
C ASP A 109 1.15 20.60 20.61
N MET A 110 -0.03 20.08 20.97
CA MET A 110 -1.29 20.79 20.82
C MET A 110 -1.38 21.98 21.77
N SER A 111 -1.94 23.09 21.27
CA SER A 111 -2.30 24.23 22.10
C SER A 111 -3.41 23.83 23.08
N ARG A 112 -3.07 23.75 24.37
CA ARG A 112 -3.98 23.41 25.46
C ARG A 112 -4.50 24.70 26.14
N PRO A 113 -5.81 24.80 26.42
CA PRO A 113 -6.34 25.88 27.24
C PRO A 113 -5.80 25.83 28.68
N GLU A 114 -5.44 26.98 29.26
CA GLU A 114 -4.90 27.03 30.62
C GLU A 114 -5.88 26.44 31.65
N GLY A 115 -5.34 25.58 32.53
CA GLY A 115 -6.11 24.95 33.62
C GLY A 115 -7.15 23.91 33.18
N ALA A 116 -7.29 23.64 31.88
CA ALA A 116 -8.31 22.72 31.37
C ALA A 116 -7.78 21.29 31.30
N THR A 117 -8.55 20.34 31.82
CA THR A 117 -8.24 18.92 31.71
C THR A 117 -8.94 18.33 30.49
N ARG A 118 -8.26 17.42 29.81
CA ARG A 118 -8.79 16.77 28.61
C ARG A 118 -9.89 15.80 29.02
N SER A 119 -11.08 15.99 28.47
CA SER A 119 -12.27 15.16 28.71
C SER A 119 -12.55 14.15 27.58
N ALA A 120 -12.20 14.49 26.33
CA ALA A 120 -12.46 13.66 25.16
C ALA A 120 -11.33 13.73 24.10
N PHE A 121 -11.20 12.68 23.30
CA PHE A 121 -10.31 12.63 22.14
C PHE A 121 -11.06 11.99 20.96
N ALA A 122 -10.89 12.54 19.76
CA ALA A 122 -11.51 12.01 18.54
C ALA A 122 -10.55 12.09 17.35
N THR A 123 -10.64 11.10 16.47
CA THR A 123 -9.95 11.08 15.18
C THR A 123 -10.96 11.02 14.04
N ALA A 124 -10.63 11.68 12.94
CA ALA A 124 -11.34 11.53 11.69
C ALA A 124 -10.86 10.28 10.94
N PHE A 125 -11.39 10.05 9.74
CA PHE A 125 -10.90 9.01 8.85
C PHE A 125 -9.38 9.11 8.64
N ALA A 126 -8.72 7.96 8.53
CA ALA A 126 -7.28 7.86 8.28
C ALA A 126 -6.83 8.63 7.02
N THR A 127 -7.73 8.79 6.05
CA THR A 127 -7.50 9.59 4.83
C THR A 127 -7.47 11.10 5.08
N THR A 128 -8.29 11.59 6.01
CA THR A 128 -8.38 13.02 6.36
C THR A 128 -7.26 13.45 7.30
N ARG A 129 -6.74 12.52 8.11
CA ARG A 129 -5.62 12.75 9.05
C ARG A 129 -5.88 13.90 10.03
N ALA A 130 -7.14 14.08 10.41
CA ALA A 130 -7.58 15.08 11.36
C ALA A 130 -7.88 14.46 12.72
N PHE A 131 -7.68 15.23 13.78
CA PHE A 131 -7.89 14.82 15.16
C PHE A 131 -8.30 16.02 16.02
N ALA A 132 -8.93 15.74 17.15
CA ALA A 132 -9.42 16.77 18.07
C ALA A 132 -9.32 16.32 19.54
N TYR A 133 -8.96 17.27 20.40
CA TYR A 133 -8.99 17.16 21.84
C TYR A 133 -10.12 18.03 22.39
N GLY A 134 -11.01 17.44 23.17
CA GLY A 134 -12.04 18.15 23.93
C GLY A 134 -11.61 18.29 25.39
N TYR A 135 -11.84 19.47 25.96
CA TYR A 135 -11.50 19.80 27.34
C TYR A 135 -12.75 19.93 28.22
N ASP A 136 -12.58 19.83 29.53
CA ASP A 136 -13.64 19.95 30.55
C ASP A 136 -14.32 21.33 30.58
N ASN A 137 -13.61 22.37 30.15
CA ASN A 137 -14.13 23.72 29.98
C ASN A 137 -14.95 23.91 28.68
N GLY A 138 -15.17 22.85 27.91
CA GLY A 138 -15.96 22.87 26.67
C GLY A 138 -15.19 23.31 25.42
N VAL A 139 -13.91 23.65 25.56
CA VAL A 139 -13.05 24.06 24.43
C VAL A 139 -12.59 22.85 23.62
N ILE A 140 -12.39 23.04 22.32
CA ILE A 140 -11.87 22.01 21.41
C ILE A 140 -10.62 22.52 20.69
N SER A 141 -9.52 21.77 20.79
CA SER A 141 -8.32 21.97 19.98
C SER A 141 -8.26 20.92 18.88
N SER A 142 -8.28 21.34 17.62
CA SER A 142 -8.25 20.44 16.46
C SER A 142 -6.97 20.59 15.65
N GLY A 143 -6.57 19.51 14.97
CA GLY A 143 -5.37 19.50 14.15
C GLY A 143 -5.53 18.58 12.96
N ARG A 144 -4.71 18.82 11.95
CA ARG A 144 -4.54 17.94 10.80
C ARG A 144 -3.07 17.74 10.54
N TRP A 145 -2.67 16.49 10.38
CA TRP A 145 -1.31 16.16 9.97
C TRP A 145 -1.25 15.77 8.50
N SER A 146 -0.13 16.08 7.87
CA SER A 146 0.19 15.70 6.49
C SER A 146 1.61 15.18 6.43
N THR A 147 1.79 14.12 5.66
CA THR A 147 3.09 13.57 5.31
C THR A 147 3.26 13.71 3.81
N ARG A 148 4.31 14.40 3.39
CA ARG A 148 4.75 14.45 1.99
C ARG A 148 6.09 13.74 1.93
N LEU A 149 6.05 12.50 1.47
CA LEU A 149 7.24 11.68 1.27
C LEU A 149 8.15 12.33 0.21
N PRO A 150 9.50 12.23 0.35
CA PRO A 150 10.22 11.43 1.35
C PRO A 150 10.60 12.16 2.66
N THR A 151 10.27 13.44 2.88
CA THR A 151 11.00 14.21 3.91
C THR A 151 10.21 15.22 4.75
N ARG A 152 8.91 15.45 4.51
CA ARG A 152 8.21 16.51 5.24
C ARG A 152 6.97 16.01 5.98
N ILE A 153 7.05 16.07 7.31
CA ILE A 153 5.92 15.91 8.23
C ILE A 153 5.47 17.32 8.63
N THR A 154 4.18 17.59 8.56
CA THR A 154 3.62 18.90 8.94
C THR A 154 2.33 18.70 9.70
N CYS A 155 2.18 19.39 10.83
CA CYS A 155 0.96 19.41 11.61
C CYS A 155 0.39 20.83 11.58
N ALA A 156 -0.81 20.98 11.02
CA ALA A 156 -1.57 22.22 11.07
C ALA A 156 -2.52 22.13 12.26
N ILE A 157 -2.23 22.90 13.31
CA ILE A 157 -3.03 22.96 14.54
C ILE A 157 -3.90 24.21 14.45
N SER A 158 -5.21 24.06 14.62
CA SER A 158 -6.12 25.20 14.77
C SER A 158 -6.17 25.59 16.24
N ASN A 159 -6.03 26.89 16.53
CA ASN A 159 -6.22 27.39 17.88
C ASN A 159 -7.63 27.09 18.39
N PRO A 160 -7.78 26.85 19.71
CA PRO A 160 -9.08 26.66 20.33
C PRO A 160 -9.98 27.88 20.08
N SER A 161 -11.22 27.61 19.68
CA SER A 161 -12.31 28.61 19.57
C SER A 161 -13.27 28.48 20.73
#